data_AF-I8A0R5-F1
#
_entry.id   AF-I8A0R5-F1
#
_cell.length_a   1.000
_cell.length_b   1.000
_cell.length_c   1.000
_cell.angle_alpha   90.00
_cell.angle_beta   90.00
_cell.angle_gamma   90.00
#
_symmetry.space_group_name_H-M   'P 1'
#
loop_
_entity.id
_entity.type
_entity.pdbx_description
1 polymer ?
#
loop_
_entity_poly.entity_id
_entity_poly.type
_entity_poly.pdbx_seq_one_letter_code
_entity_poly.pdbx_strand_id
1 'polypeptide(L)'
;MSFLRENGIAHFRIIVQANKDPEEKTPDHVINGILEILLNKANHPILIHCNKGKHRTGCVVACFRKVQGWNLRDVLDEYLSYSWPKSRALDERFIEAFDATKLDQVAKESGAKLWKPTGSHRNPEPYMLRSTF
;
A
#
# COMPACT_ATOMS: atom_id res chain seq x y z
N MET A 1 13.14 -16.21 -12.83
CA MET A 1 14.17 -15.92 -11.80
C MET A 1 15.48 -15.40 -12.40
N SER A 2 15.76 -15.59 -13.70
CA SER A 2 16.95 -15.06 -14.38
C SER A 2 17.03 -13.53 -14.35
N PHE A 3 16.00 -12.84 -14.85
CA PHE A 3 15.96 -11.37 -14.92
C PHE A 3 16.30 -10.67 -13.60
N LEU A 4 15.68 -11.10 -12.49
CA LEU A 4 15.90 -10.47 -11.18
C LEU A 4 17.35 -10.60 -10.73
N ARG A 5 17.93 -11.80 -10.85
CA ARG A 5 19.33 -12.03 -10.47
C ARG A 5 20.31 -11.31 -11.38
N GLU A 6 20.07 -11.37 -12.70
CA GLU A 6 20.90 -10.71 -13.71
C GLU A 6 20.94 -9.19 -13.53
N ASN A 7 19.87 -8.60 -12.99
CA ASN A 7 19.78 -7.16 -12.73
C ASN A 7 20.03 -6.80 -11.26
N GLY A 8 20.48 -7.75 -10.42
CA GLY A 8 20.75 -7.50 -9.00
C GLY A 8 19.53 -7.05 -8.18
N ILE A 9 18.32 -7.40 -8.61
CA ILE A 9 17.07 -7.01 -7.97
C ILE A 9 16.77 -7.96 -6.82
N ALA A 10 16.80 -7.44 -5.59
CA ALA A 10 16.29 -8.15 -4.42
C ALA A 10 14.77 -8.37 -4.55
N HIS A 11 14.31 -9.60 -4.33
CA HIS A 11 12.91 -9.97 -4.49
C HIS A 11 12.35 -10.61 -3.22
N PHE A 12 11.37 -9.93 -2.61
CA PHE A 12 10.69 -10.36 -1.40
C PHE A 12 9.32 -10.92 -1.75
N ARG A 13 9.09 -12.21 -1.49
CA ARG A 13 7.78 -12.85 -1.66
C ARG A 13 7.09 -12.98 -0.30
N ILE A 14 6.12 -12.11 -0.05
CA ILE A 14 5.40 -12.05 1.22
C ILE A 14 3.94 -12.46 1.00
N ILE A 15 3.44 -13.35 1.83
CA ILE A 15 2.06 -13.87 1.72
C ILE A 15 1.11 -12.92 2.43
N VAL A 16 0.31 -12.20 1.65
CA VAL A 16 -0.80 -11.36 2.13
C VAL A 16 -2.10 -12.07 1.76
N GLN A 17 -2.89 -12.40 2.78
CA GLN A 17 -4.21 -13.04 2.64
C GLN A 17 -5.18 -12.07 1.96
N ALA A 18 -6.10 -12.61 1.18
CA ALA A 18 -7.12 -11.80 0.53
C ALA A 18 -8.25 -11.52 1.53
N ASN A 19 -8.60 -10.25 1.73
CA ASN A 19 -9.76 -9.88 2.55
C ASN A 19 -11.05 -10.21 1.78
N LYS A 20 -11.46 -11.48 1.81
CA LYS A 20 -12.69 -12.00 1.21
C LYS A 20 -13.64 -12.58 2.25
N ASP A 21 -13.09 -13.03 3.35
CA ASP A 21 -13.80 -13.56 4.51
C ASP A 21 -13.46 -12.65 5.70
N PRO A 22 -14.46 -12.17 6.47
CA PRO A 22 -14.21 -11.40 7.69
C PRO A 22 -13.31 -12.09 8.71
N GLU A 23 -13.29 -13.43 8.72
CA GLU A 23 -12.49 -14.23 9.65
C GLU A 23 -11.03 -14.42 9.15
N GLU A 24 -10.77 -14.16 7.87
CA GLU A 24 -9.44 -14.24 7.27
C GLU A 24 -8.79 -12.86 7.19
N LYS A 25 -7.86 -12.59 8.12
CA LYS A 25 -7.06 -11.35 8.11
C LYS A 25 -5.57 -11.65 7.99
N THR A 26 -4.87 -10.88 7.16
CA THR A 26 -3.41 -10.85 7.19
C THR A 26 -2.95 -10.32 8.56
N PRO A 27 -2.14 -11.06 9.32
CA PRO A 27 -1.67 -10.59 10.62
C PRO A 27 -0.93 -9.25 10.52
N ASP A 28 -1.14 -8.35 11.48
CA ASP A 28 -0.60 -6.99 11.43
C ASP A 28 0.93 -6.97 11.32
N HIS A 29 1.63 -7.92 11.95
CA HIS A 29 3.09 -8.03 11.87
C HIS A 29 3.59 -8.29 10.43
N VAL A 30 2.79 -8.96 9.59
CA VAL A 30 3.14 -9.19 8.18
C VAL A 30 3.12 -7.88 7.41
N ILE A 31 2.11 -7.03 7.65
CA ILE A 31 2.04 -5.70 7.04
C ILE A 31 3.17 -4.82 7.57
N ASN A 32 3.43 -4.83 8.88
CA ASN A 32 4.50 -4.05 9.47
C ASN A 32 5.86 -4.40 8.85
N GLY A 33 6.17 -5.70 8.68
CA GLY A 33 7.39 -6.13 8.01
C GLY A 33 7.48 -5.68 6.54
N ILE A 34 6.36 -5.65 5.81
CA ILE A 34 6.34 -5.07 4.45
C ILE A 34 6.68 -3.57 4.53
N LEU A 35 6.05 -2.83 5.44
CA LEU A 35 6.24 -1.39 5.57
C LEU A 35 7.67 -1.03 6.01
N GLU A 36 8.30 -1.82 6.88
CA GLU A 36 9.71 -1.66 7.25
C GLU A 36 10.64 -1.77 6.03
N ILE A 37 10.37 -2.72 5.12
CA ILE A 37 11.11 -2.83 3.83
C ILE A 37 10.91 -1.55 2.99
N LEU A 38 9.67 -1.03 2.93
CA LEU A 38 9.36 0.19 2.17
C LEU A 38 9.99 1.46 2.77
N LEU A 39 10.05 1.55 4.09
CA LEU A 39 10.57 2.71 4.82
C LEU A 39 12.10 2.77 4.78
N ASN A 40 12.77 1.64 4.52
CA ASN A 40 14.21 1.59 4.36
C ASN A 40 14.65 2.11 2.97
N LYS A 41 15.24 3.32 2.94
CA LYS A 41 15.73 3.97 1.71
C LYS A 41 16.85 3.19 1.01
N ALA A 42 17.58 2.32 1.70
CA ALA A 42 18.60 1.48 1.06
C ALA A 42 18.00 0.46 0.07
N ASN A 43 16.71 0.17 0.19
CA ASN A 43 15.99 -0.71 -0.72
C ASN A 43 15.47 0.04 -1.98
N HIS A 44 15.57 1.36 -2.04
CA HIS A 44 14.97 2.15 -3.12
C HIS A 44 15.87 2.17 -4.36
N PRO A 45 15.28 2.10 -5.58
CA PRO A 45 13.85 2.08 -5.91
C PRO A 45 13.16 0.72 -5.70
N ILE A 46 11.90 0.72 -5.21
CA ILE A 46 11.09 -0.49 -4.96
C ILE A 46 9.87 -0.54 -5.88
N LEU A 47 9.58 -1.73 -6.43
CA LEU A 47 8.30 -2.06 -7.06
C LEU A 47 7.45 -2.92 -6.11
N ILE A 48 6.24 -2.45 -5.79
CA ILE A 48 5.24 -3.23 -5.05
C ILE A 48 4.20 -3.73 -6.05
N HIS A 49 3.94 -5.04 -6.07
CA HIS A 49 2.87 -5.59 -6.89
C HIS A 49 2.23 -6.83 -6.28
N CYS A 50 1.04 -7.15 -6.78
CA CYS A 50 0.39 -8.45 -6.60
C CYS A 50 -0.03 -8.95 -7.99
N ASN A 51 -1.08 -9.76 -8.10
CA ASN A 51 -1.55 -10.24 -9.40
C ASN A 51 -2.16 -9.13 -10.28
N LYS A 52 -2.89 -8.19 -9.67
CA LYS A 52 -3.61 -7.12 -10.41
C LYS A 52 -3.32 -5.71 -9.92
N GLY A 53 -2.46 -5.56 -8.90
CA GLY A 53 -2.15 -4.25 -8.31
C GLY A 53 -3.31 -3.57 -7.57
N LYS A 54 -4.44 -4.25 -7.30
CA LYS A 54 -5.65 -3.65 -6.72
C LYS A 54 -5.78 -3.86 -5.21
N HIS A 55 -6.07 -5.09 -4.79
CA HIS A 55 -6.46 -5.40 -3.40
C HIS A 55 -5.28 -5.40 -2.44
N ARG A 56 -4.39 -6.40 -2.53
CA ARG A 56 -3.22 -6.55 -1.64
C ARG A 56 -2.25 -5.38 -1.76
N THR A 57 -1.95 -4.98 -2.99
CA THR A 57 -1.12 -3.80 -3.26
C THR A 57 -1.79 -2.54 -2.71
N GLY A 58 -3.08 -2.33 -2.95
CA GLY A 58 -3.82 -1.19 -2.43
C GLY A 58 -3.84 -1.13 -0.92
N CYS A 59 -4.06 -2.26 -0.22
CA CYS A 59 -4.01 -2.32 1.24
C CYS A 59 -2.62 -1.94 1.78
N VAL A 60 -1.54 -2.50 1.21
CA VAL A 60 -0.16 -2.17 1.61
C VAL A 60 0.14 -0.69 1.38
N VAL A 61 -0.23 -0.15 0.22
CA VAL A 61 -0.01 1.27 -0.12
C VAL A 61 -0.84 2.17 0.81
N ALA A 62 -2.08 1.81 1.10
CA ALA A 62 -2.94 2.56 2.02
C ALA A 62 -2.38 2.57 3.45
N CYS A 63 -1.92 1.42 3.96
CA CYS A 63 -1.22 1.35 5.25
C CYS A 63 0.06 2.20 5.24
N PHE A 64 0.81 2.19 4.14
CA PHE A 64 1.97 3.05 3.96
C PHE A 64 1.59 4.55 4.01
N ARG A 65 0.50 4.97 3.37
CA ARG A 65 -0.01 6.35 3.47
C ARG A 65 -0.38 6.75 4.90
N LYS A 66 -1.01 5.85 5.67
CA LYS A 66 -1.28 6.09 7.10
C LYS A 66 0.01 6.34 7.87
N VAL A 67 1.07 5.56 7.62
CA VAL A 67 2.40 5.78 8.22
C VAL A 67 3.02 7.11 7.78
N GLN A 68 2.80 7.54 6.54
CA GLN A 68 3.19 8.87 6.05
C GLN A 68 2.37 10.02 6.66
N GLY A 69 1.35 9.72 7.47
CA GLY A 69 0.52 10.72 8.16
C GLY A 69 -0.62 11.28 7.30
N TRP A 70 -1.02 10.59 6.23
CA TRP A 70 -2.20 10.98 5.46
C TRP A 70 -3.47 10.77 6.30
N ASN A 71 -4.47 11.62 6.11
CA ASN A 71 -5.78 11.41 6.74
C ASN A 71 -6.50 10.23 6.07
N LEU A 72 -7.34 9.53 6.84
CA LEU A 72 -8.00 8.29 6.40
C LEU A 72 -8.83 8.46 5.12
N ARG A 73 -9.46 9.63 4.92
CA ARG A 73 -10.27 9.90 3.72
C ARG A 73 -9.40 9.87 2.46
N ASP A 74 -8.28 10.59 2.45
CA ASP A 74 -7.38 10.62 1.30
C ASP A 74 -6.77 9.25 1.01
N VAL A 75 -6.51 8.46 2.07
CA VAL A 75 -6.03 7.08 1.96
C VAL A 75 -7.07 6.19 1.25
N LEU A 76 -8.33 6.26 1.68
CA LEU A 76 -9.41 5.48 1.08
C LEU A 76 -9.71 5.94 -0.35
N ASP A 77 -9.66 7.24 -0.63
CA ASP A 77 -9.88 7.79 -1.97
C ASP A 77 -8.80 7.30 -2.96
N GLU A 78 -7.53 7.23 -2.55
CA GLU A 78 -6.45 6.62 -3.36
C GLU A 78 -6.73 5.13 -3.60
N TYR A 79 -7.05 4.36 -2.54
CA TYR A 79 -7.37 2.94 -2.67
C TYR A 79 -8.54 2.71 -3.66
N LEU A 80 -9.63 3.46 -3.54
CA LEU A 80 -10.82 3.32 -4.38
C LEU A 80 -10.51 3.61 -5.84
N SER A 81 -9.72 4.65 -6.10
CA SER A 81 -9.28 5.04 -7.44
C SER A 81 -8.54 3.92 -8.17
N TYR A 82 -7.63 3.23 -7.48
CA TYR A 82 -6.84 2.13 -8.07
C TYR A 82 -7.56 0.78 -8.05
N SER A 83 -8.45 0.54 -7.09
CA SER A 83 -9.17 -0.73 -6.94
C SER A 83 -10.41 -0.84 -7.83
N TRP A 84 -10.95 0.28 -8.33
CA TRP A 84 -12.09 0.30 -9.25
C TRP A 84 -11.86 -0.58 -10.50
N PRO A 85 -12.89 -1.27 -11.04
CA PRO A 85 -14.28 -1.37 -10.57
C PRO A 85 -14.48 -2.48 -9.51
N LYS A 86 -13.41 -3.02 -8.95
CA LYS A 86 -13.44 -4.22 -8.10
C LYS A 86 -13.03 -3.93 -6.66
N SER A 87 -13.32 -2.74 -6.17
CA SER A 87 -13.10 -2.34 -4.77
C SER A 87 -13.81 -3.28 -3.81
N ARG A 88 -13.29 -3.44 -2.59
CA ARG A 88 -13.84 -4.35 -1.57
C ARG A 88 -13.99 -3.64 -0.25
N ALA A 89 -15.19 -3.70 0.31
CA ALA A 89 -15.47 -3.17 1.65
C ALA A 89 -14.58 -3.79 2.74
N LEU A 90 -14.15 -5.06 2.59
CA LEU A 90 -13.24 -5.69 3.54
C LEU A 90 -11.80 -5.15 3.45
N ASP A 91 -11.36 -4.68 2.28
CA ASP A 91 -10.07 -3.97 2.18
C ASP A 91 -10.18 -2.59 2.85
N GLU A 92 -11.29 -1.87 2.66
CA GLU A 92 -11.54 -0.57 3.32
C GLU A 92 -11.54 -0.73 4.85
N ARG A 93 -12.29 -1.69 5.40
CA ARG A 93 -12.29 -2.00 6.84
C ARG A 93 -10.91 -2.37 7.37
N PHE A 94 -10.13 -3.11 6.57
CA PHE A 94 -8.76 -3.45 6.93
C PHE A 94 -7.87 -2.20 7.03
N ILE A 95 -7.98 -1.30 6.05
CA ILE A 95 -7.26 -0.02 6.02
C ILE A 95 -7.65 0.85 7.21
N GLU A 96 -8.94 0.94 7.52
CA GLU A 96 -9.46 1.67 8.68
C GLU A 96 -8.87 1.13 9.98
N ALA A 97 -8.92 -0.18 10.18
CA ALA A 97 -8.49 -0.86 11.41
C ALA A 97 -6.97 -0.91 11.62
N PHE A 98 -6.15 -0.73 10.57
CA PHE A 98 -4.70 -0.82 10.68
C PHE A 98 -4.12 0.25 11.62
N ASP A 99 -3.42 -0.17 12.67
CA ASP A 99 -2.76 0.73 13.62
C ASP A 99 -1.35 1.12 13.15
N ALA A 100 -1.23 2.30 12.55
CA ALA A 100 0.04 2.80 12.04
C ALA A 100 1.02 3.26 13.15
N THR A 101 0.56 3.46 14.38
CA THR A 101 1.40 3.96 15.48
C THR A 101 2.52 2.98 15.85
N LYS A 102 2.33 1.69 15.54
CA LYS A 102 3.35 0.64 15.68
C LYS A 102 4.63 0.92 14.90
N LEU A 103 4.58 1.78 13.87
CA LEU A 103 5.72 2.13 13.03
C LEU A 103 6.18 3.59 13.19
N ASP A 104 5.70 4.33 14.20
CA ASP A 104 6.00 5.76 14.35
C ASP A 104 7.50 6.04 14.43
N GLN A 105 8.26 5.21 15.16
CA GLN A 105 9.70 5.37 15.28
C GLN A 105 10.42 5.15 13.93
N VAL A 106 10.07 4.08 13.20
CA VAL A 106 10.63 3.76 11.87
C VAL A 106 10.26 4.85 10.85
N ALA A 107 9.03 5.38 10.93
CA ALA A 107 8.56 6.46 10.08
C ALA A 107 9.31 7.78 10.33
N LYS A 108 9.61 8.06 11.61
CA LYS A 108 10.40 9.22 12.02
C LYS A 108 11.83 9.12 11.51
N GLU A 109 12.48 7.96 11.69
CA GLU A 109 13.86 7.72 11.26
C GLU A 109 14.03 7.79 9.75
N SER A 110 13.08 7.23 8.99
CA SER A 110 13.08 7.29 7.53
C SER A 110 12.71 8.68 6.98
N GLY A 111 12.08 9.53 7.80
CA GLY A 111 11.52 10.81 7.38
C GLY A 111 10.36 10.66 6.39
N ALA A 112 9.62 9.55 6.43
CA ALA A 112 8.60 9.18 5.44
C ALA A 112 7.51 10.24 5.25
N LYS A 113 7.17 10.98 6.33
CA LYS A 113 6.19 12.08 6.32
C LYS A 113 6.62 13.27 5.46
N LEU A 114 7.91 13.41 5.19
CA LEU A 114 8.48 14.49 4.37
C LEU A 114 8.66 14.08 2.89
N TRP A 115 8.40 12.83 2.54
CA TRP A 115 8.58 12.34 1.18
C TRP A 115 7.52 12.94 0.27
N LYS A 116 7.95 13.65 -0.77
CA LYS A 116 7.08 14.24 -1.77
C LYS A 116 6.96 13.30 -2.97
N PRO A 117 5.77 13.16 -3.57
CA PRO A 117 5.62 12.48 -4.85
C PRO A 117 6.56 13.11 -5.88
N THR A 118 7.34 12.30 -6.59
CA THR A 118 8.31 12.77 -7.59
C THR A 118 7.74 12.80 -9.01
N GLY A 119 6.42 12.91 -9.19
CA GLY A 119 5.79 12.91 -10.52
C GLY A 119 4.45 13.66 -10.59
N SER A 120 4.06 14.04 -11.80
CA SER A 120 2.84 14.79 -12.14
C SER A 120 1.54 13.97 -12.01
N HIS A 121 1.57 12.83 -11.28
CA HIS A 121 0.40 11.98 -11.08
C HIS A 121 -0.62 12.74 -10.22
N ARG A 122 -1.55 13.41 -10.88
CA ARG A 122 -2.81 13.82 -10.28
C ARG A 122 -3.57 12.53 -9.97
N ASN A 123 -4.08 12.40 -8.74
CA ASN A 123 -5.11 11.41 -8.46
C ASN A 123 -6.19 11.58 -9.54
N PRO A 124 -6.60 10.51 -10.25
CA PRO A 124 -7.74 10.65 -11.15
C PRO A 124 -8.89 11.17 -10.29
N GLU A 125 -9.47 12.30 -10.71
CA GLU A 125 -10.55 12.92 -9.98
C GLU A 125 -11.63 11.87 -9.67
N PRO A 126 -12.13 11.75 -8.43
CA PRO A 126 -13.02 10.66 -7.99
C PRO A 126 -14.26 10.48 -8.88
N TYR A 127 -14.65 11.54 -9.60
CA TYR A 127 -15.80 11.60 -10.49
C TYR A 127 -15.52 11.10 -11.93
N MET A 128 -14.27 11.06 -12.39
CA MET A 128 -13.95 10.65 -13.77
C MET A 128 -14.03 9.14 -14.00
N LEU A 129 -13.99 8.33 -12.93
CA LEU A 129 -14.13 6.87 -13.00
C LEU A 129 -15.58 6.38 -12.80
N ARG A 130 -16.51 7.26 -12.43
CA ARG A 130 -17.92 6.91 -12.20
C ARG A 130 -18.86 7.21 -13.37
N SER A 131 -18.38 7.91 -14.40
CA SER A 131 -19.23 8.46 -15.47
C SER A 131 -19.13 7.72 -16.81
N THR A 132 -18.64 6.48 -16.84
CA THR A 132 -18.75 5.64 -18.03
C THR A 132 -19.51 4.36 -17.70
N PHE A 133 -20.71 4.29 -18.27
CA PHE A 133 -21.77 3.26 -18.22
C PHE A 133 -22.79 3.42 -17.08
#